data_AF-A0A1N6NN77-F1
#
_entry.id   AF-A0A1N6NN77-F1
#
_cell.length_a   1.000
_cell.length_b   1.000
_cell.length_c   1.000
_cell.angle_alpha   90.00
_cell.angle_beta   90.00
_cell.angle_gamma   90.00
#
_symmetry.space_group_name_H-M   'P 1'
#
loop_
_entity.id
_entity.type
_entity.pdbx_description
1 polymer ?
#
loop_
_entity_poly.entity_id
_entity_poly.type
_entity_poly.pdbx_seq_one_letter_code
_entity_poly.pdbx_strand_id
1 'polypeptide(L)'
;MTIQRFEDLKVWQKSQDLAVLIYKQFRDSKDFGFREQITRASVSISNNIAEGFERSSNADFKRFLYFSLASNSELRSMFYLAQSL
;
A
#
# COMPACT_ATOMS: atom_id res chain seq x y z
N MET A 1 7.92 -15.47 -17.42
CA MET A 1 8.59 -15.29 -16.12
C MET A 1 7.73 -15.99 -15.09
N THR A 2 8.26 -17.00 -14.41
CA THR A 2 7.51 -17.74 -13.39
C THR A 2 7.60 -16.96 -12.08
N ILE A 3 6.46 -16.57 -11.52
CA ILE A 3 6.38 -15.91 -10.21
C ILE A 3 6.62 -16.98 -9.14
N GLN A 4 7.62 -16.78 -8.28
CA GLN A 4 7.99 -17.71 -7.20
C GLN A 4 7.85 -17.09 -5.82
N ARG A 5 7.99 -15.77 -5.73
CA ARG A 5 7.88 -14.99 -4.50
C ARG A 5 7.11 -13.71 -4.75
N PHE A 6 6.54 -13.10 -3.72
CA PHE A 6 5.75 -11.87 -3.88
C PHE A 6 6.58 -10.72 -4.44
N GLU A 7 7.90 -10.71 -4.23
CA GLU A 7 8.81 -9.70 -4.76
C GLU A 7 8.91 -9.73 -6.29
N ASP A 8 8.57 -10.85 -6.94
CA ASP A 8 8.50 -10.95 -8.40
C ASP A 8 7.28 -10.18 -8.95
N LEU A 9 6.30 -9.86 -8.11
CA LEU A 9 5.09 -9.15 -8.50
C LEU A 9 5.39 -7.66 -8.74
N LYS A 10 5.25 -7.23 -9.99
CA LYS A 10 5.34 -5.80 -10.35
C LYS A 10 4.40 -4.91 -9.54
N VAL A 11 3.22 -5.41 -9.17
CA VAL A 11 2.27 -4.66 -8.34
C VAL A 11 2.84 -4.43 -6.93
N TRP A 12 3.47 -5.42 -6.33
CA TRP A 12 4.12 -5.28 -5.02
C TRP A 12 5.29 -4.29 -5.08
N GLN A 13 6.15 -4.41 -6.10
CA GLN A 13 7.29 -3.48 -6.29
C GLN A 13 6.81 -2.03 -6.40
N LYS A 14 5.78 -1.78 -7.22
CA LYS A 14 5.17 -0.44 -7.36
C LYS A 14 4.54 0.07 -6.07
N SER A 15 3.95 -0.82 -5.26
CA SER A 15 3.41 -0.46 -3.95
C SER A 15 4.52 -0.05 -2.96
N GLN A 16 5.67 -0.71 -2.99
CA GLN A 16 6.85 -0.31 -2.20
C GLN A 16 7.38 1.06 -2.65
N ASP A 17 7.53 1.28 -3.96
CA ASP A 17 7.95 2.57 -4.51
C ASP A 17 6.99 3.70 -4.09
N LEU A 18 5.68 3.44 -4.15
CA LEU A 18 4.65 4.37 -3.70
C LEU A 18 4.78 4.70 -2.21
N ALA A 19 4.98 3.70 -1.35
CA ALA A 19 5.20 3.92 0.08
C ALA A 19 6.43 4.80 0.32
N VAL A 20 7.55 4.54 -0.36
CA VAL A 20 8.75 5.39 -0.27
C VAL A 20 8.46 6.84 -0.66
N LEU A 21 7.67 7.07 -1.71
CA LEU A 21 7.27 8.42 -2.12
C LEU A 21 6.40 9.11 -1.07
N ILE A 22 5.43 8.41 -0.48
CA ILE A 22 4.57 8.95 0.57
C ILE A 22 5.39 9.31 1.82
N TYR A 23 6.30 8.44 2.26
CA TYR A 23 7.19 8.72 3.39
C TYR A 23 8.09 9.94 3.14
N LYS A 24 8.57 10.11 1.91
CA LYS A 24 9.37 11.30 1.53
C LYS A 24 8.51 12.56 1.51
N GLN A 25 7.34 12.50 0.88
CA GLN A 25 6.44 13.65 0.72
C GLN A 25 5.96 14.22 2.06
N PHE A 26 5.65 13.36 3.03
CA PHE A 26 5.09 13.78 4.31
C PHE A 26 6.10 13.77 5.46
N ARG A 27 7.40 13.62 5.18
CA ARG A 27 8.48 13.55 6.19
C ARG A 27 8.40 14.70 7.20
N ASP A 28 8.29 15.92 6.68
CA ASP A 28 8.35 17.16 7.46
C ASP A 28 6.97 17.68 7.87
N SER A 29 5.90 16.92 7.62
CA SER A 29 4.56 17.26 8.10
C SER A 29 4.53 17.31 9.63
N LYS A 30 4.01 18.42 10.17
CA LYS A 30 3.78 18.62 11.60
C LYS A 30 2.44 18.05 12.08
N ASP A 31 1.54 17.71 11.14
CA ASP A 31 0.36 16.93 11.46
C ASP A 31 0.76 15.45 11.59
N PHE A 32 1.21 15.10 12.79
CA PHE A 32 1.69 13.76 13.09
C PHE A 32 0.61 12.69 12.91
N GLY A 33 -0.66 13.02 13.19
CA GLY A 33 -1.78 12.10 13.05
C GLY A 33 -2.08 11.78 11.58
N PHE A 34 -2.14 12.82 10.74
CA PHE A 34 -2.28 12.64 9.29
C PHE A 34 -1.08 11.89 8.70
N ARG A 35 0.15 12.29 9.07
CA ARG A 35 1.38 11.65 8.60
C ARG A 35 1.40 10.16 8.93
N GLU A 36 1.03 9.77 10.14
CA GLU A 36 0.96 8.36 10.53
C GLU A 36 -0.09 7.61 9.70
N GLN A 37 -1.30 8.14 9.58
CA GLN A 37 -2.37 7.45 8.83
C GLN A 37 -2.02 7.28 7.35
N ILE A 38 -1.50 8.31 6.68
CA ILE A 38 -1.23 8.24 5.25
C ILE A 38 -0.05 7.30 4.95
N THR A 39 0.97 7.29 5.81
CA THR A 39 2.10 6.36 5.68
C THR A 39 1.67 4.92 5.94
N ARG A 40 0.84 4.66 6.95
CA ARG A 40 0.27 3.33 7.22
C ARG A 40 -0.60 2.81 6.07
N ALA A 41 -1.48 3.65 5.53
CA ALA A 41 -2.30 3.29 4.37
C ALA A 41 -1.42 2.87 3.17
N SER A 42 -0.33 3.61 2.92
CA SER A 42 0.60 3.28 1.83
C SER A 42 1.32 1.94 1.99
N VAL A 43 1.82 1.63 3.19
CA VAL A 43 2.52 0.36 3.49
C VAL A 43 1.56 -0.83 3.49
N SER A 44 0.32 -0.61 3.93
CA SER A 44 -0.72 -1.65 3.95
C SER A 44 -0.99 -2.25 2.55
N ILE A 45 -0.81 -1.48 1.48
CA ILE A 45 -0.99 -1.96 0.10
C ILE A 45 -0.03 -3.13 -0.19
N SER A 46 1.28 -2.91 -0.02
CA SER A 46 2.29 -3.95 -0.25
C SER A 46 2.20 -5.10 0.75
N ASN A 47 1.85 -4.80 2.01
CA ASN A 47 1.73 -5.83 3.05
C ASN A 47 0.60 -6.82 2.74
N ASN A 48 -0.57 -6.32 2.32
CA ASN A 48 -1.67 -7.19 1.91
C ASN A 48 -1.31 -8.03 0.68
N ILE A 49 -0.57 -7.48 -0.29
CA ILE A 49 -0.12 -8.24 -1.46
C ILE A 49 0.80 -9.40 -1.03
N ALA A 50 1.80 -9.10 -0.19
CA ALA A 50 2.74 -10.12 0.29
C ALA A 50 2.03 -11.17 1.15
N GLU A 51 1.22 -10.75 2.11
CA GLU A 51 0.47 -11.66 2.99
C GLU A 51 -0.48 -12.55 2.20
N GLY A 52 -1.17 -11.99 1.21
CA GLY A 52 -2.05 -12.73 0.32
C GLY A 52 -1.34 -13.74 -0.55
N PHE A 53 -0.16 -13.40 -1.06
CA PHE A 53 0.64 -14.28 -1.91
C PHE A 53 1.10 -15.54 -1.16
N GLU A 54 1.42 -15.40 0.13
CA GLU A 54 1.83 -16.51 1.00
C GLU A 54 0.65 -17.38 1.47
N ARG A 55 -0.60 -17.10 1.06
CA ARG A 55 -1.77 -17.93 1.38
C ARG A 55 -1.83 -19.17 0.50
N SER A 56 -2.44 -20.23 1.04
CA SER A 56 -2.50 -21.55 0.40
C SER A 56 -3.43 -21.64 -0.81
N SER A 57 -4.17 -20.59 -1.17
CA SER A 57 -5.16 -20.62 -2.26
C SER A 57 -5.24 -19.32 -3.05
N ASN A 58 -5.59 -19.44 -4.34
CA ASN A 58 -5.87 -18.29 -5.21
C ASN A 58 -7.09 -17.46 -4.72
N ALA A 59 -8.04 -18.10 -4.04
CA ALA A 59 -9.20 -17.41 -3.49
C ALA A 59 -8.80 -16.48 -2.35
N ASP A 60 -7.93 -16.94 -1.44
CA ASP A 60 -7.38 -16.12 -0.38
C ASP A 60 -6.50 -15.00 -0.94
N PHE A 61 -5.62 -15.31 -1.90
CA PHE A 61 -4.80 -14.28 -2.52
C PHE A 61 -5.67 -13.17 -3.14
N LYS A 62 -6.73 -13.53 -3.87
CA LYS A 62 -7.69 -12.56 -4.42
C LYS A 62 -8.34 -11.70 -3.33
N ARG A 63 -8.72 -12.29 -2.18
CA ARG A 63 -9.29 -11.55 -1.04
C ARG A 63 -8.31 -10.51 -0.50
N PHE A 64 -7.04 -10.88 -0.34
CA PHE A 64 -5.99 -9.96 0.11
C PHE A 64 -5.70 -8.85 -0.93
N LEU A 65 -5.80 -9.13 -2.23
CA LEU A 65 -5.72 -8.09 -3.25
C LEU A 65 -6.87 -7.05 -3.13
N TYR A 66 -8.07 -7.46 -2.69
CA TYR A 66 -9.13 -6.49 -2.38
C TYR A 66 -8.80 -5.63 -1.16
N PHE A 67 -8.14 -6.17 -0.13
CA PHE A 67 -7.67 -5.37 1.00
C PHE A 67 -6.58 -4.38 0.58
N SER A 68 -5.64 -4.81 -0.27
CA SER A 68 -4.66 -3.92 -0.90
C SER A 68 -5.33 -2.79 -1.69
N LEU A 69 -6.40 -3.10 -2.44
CA LEU A 69 -7.16 -2.10 -3.19
C LEU A 69 -7.91 -1.12 -2.27
N ALA A 70 -8.44 -1.61 -1.14
CA ALA A 70 -9.08 -0.78 -0.13
C ALA A 70 -8.08 0.21 0.48
N SER A 71 -6.90 -0.25 0.91
CA SER A 71 -5.84 0.65 1.42
C SER A 71 -5.35 1.65 0.37
N ASN A 72 -5.28 1.27 -0.92
CA ASN A 72 -4.97 2.21 -1.99
C ASN A 72 -6.06 3.28 -2.18
N SER A 73 -7.33 2.91 -1.98
CA SER A 73 -8.45 3.85 -2.07
C SER A 73 -8.46 4.83 -0.89
N GLU A 74 -8.15 4.36 0.32
CA GLU A 74 -7.93 5.17 1.51
C GLU A 74 -6.79 6.17 1.30
N LEU A 75 -5.62 5.70 0.84
CA LEU A 75 -4.48 6.56 0.53
C LEU A 75 -4.85 7.68 -0.47
N ARG A 76 -5.57 7.33 -1.55
CA ARG A 76 -6.05 8.31 -2.53
C ARG A 76 -7.01 9.33 -1.92
N SER A 77 -7.94 8.88 -1.09
CA SER A 77 -8.89 9.75 -0.38
C SER A 77 -8.16 10.77 0.51
N MET A 78 -7.20 10.30 1.31
CA MET A 78 -6.37 11.16 2.15
C MET A 78 -5.52 12.14 1.34
N PHE A 79 -5.07 11.75 0.15
CA PHE A 79 -4.31 12.64 -0.72
C PHE A 79 -5.17 13.79 -1.25
N TYR A 80 -6.45 13.55 -1.58
CA TYR A 80 -7.39 14.63 -1.93
C TYR A 80 -7.61 15.60 -0.76
N LEU A 81 -7.69 15.08 0.47
CA LEU A 81 -7.77 15.94 1.66
C LEU A 81 -6.50 16.79 1.78
N ALA A 82 -5.31 16.20 1.65
CA ALA A 82 -4.04 16.93 1.71
C ALA A 82 -3.89 18.01 0.64
N GLN A 83 -4.48 17.83 -0.56
CA GLN A 83 -4.48 18.85 -1.60
C GLN A 83 -5.42 20.03 -1.30
N SER A 84 -6.39 19.84 -0.40
CA SER A 84 -7.37 20.84 -0.02
C SER A 84 -6.96 21.66 1.22
N LEU A 85 -5.82 21.32 1.83
CA LEU A 85 -5.23 21.99 3.00
C LEU A 85 -4.04 22.84 2.58
#